data_AF-A0A4R7WRD4-F1
#
_entry.id   AF-A0A4R7WRD4-F1
#
_cell.length_a   1.000
_cell.length_b   1.000
_cell.length_c   1.000
_cell.angle_alpha   90.00
_cell.angle_beta   90.00
_cell.angle_gamma   90.00
#
_symmetry.space_group_name_H-M   'P 1'
#
loop_
_entity.id
_entity.type
_entity.pdbx_description
1 polymer ?
#
loop_
_entity_poly.entity_id
_entity_poly.type
_entity_poly.pdbx_seq_one_letter_code
_entity_poly.pdbx_strand_id
1 'polypeptide(L)'
;MGESGVVRAAGNGSAVIEVRDSVNNVARYTISFSGIQQVALGAPVSWGQSESDRPWVAASLSLQEMQLLYISYRPYTDNITAFLGWSDSKYWTSTNIPDLPTAYAFRLNDGEAYSAQGGTVLRSLLRA
;
A
#
# COMPACT_ATOMS: atom_id res chain seq x y z
N MET A 1 13.59 13.02 -22.60
CA MET A 1 12.82 11.99 -21.90
C MET A 1 11.46 11.93 -22.58
N GLY A 2 11.13 10.84 -23.26
CA GLY A 2 9.83 10.71 -23.94
C GLY A 2 8.74 10.33 -22.96
N GLU A 3 7.54 10.88 -23.14
CA GLU A 3 6.35 10.45 -22.41
C GLU A 3 6.11 8.96 -22.72
N SER A 4 6.21 8.11 -21.70
CA SER A 4 6.21 6.65 -21.87
C SER A 4 4.82 6.05 -22.12
N GLY A 5 3.76 6.86 -22.07
CA GLY A 5 2.37 6.40 -22.15
C GLY A 5 1.91 5.54 -20.95
N VAL A 6 2.72 5.46 -19.88
CA VAL A 6 2.39 4.69 -18.68
C VAL A 6 1.34 5.42 -17.86
N VAL A 7 0.21 4.75 -17.63
CA VAL A 7 -0.88 5.24 -16.79
C VAL A 7 -1.00 4.40 -15.52
N ARG A 8 -1.36 5.06 -14.41
CA ARG A 8 -1.63 4.41 -13.12
C ARG A 8 -3.03 4.76 -12.67
N ALA A 9 -3.80 3.76 -12.26
CA ALA A 9 -5.10 3.99 -11.66
C ALA A 9 -4.94 4.73 -10.33
N ALA A 10 -5.56 5.89 -10.21
CA ALA A 10 -5.58 6.64 -8.95
C ALA A 10 -6.70 6.16 -8.01
N GLY A 11 -7.77 5.56 -8.56
CA GLY A 11 -8.91 5.09 -7.79
C GLY A 11 -10.00 4.52 -8.70
N ASN A 12 -11.15 4.20 -8.10
CA ASN A 12 -12.33 3.77 -8.84
C ASN A 12 -12.91 4.93 -9.66
N GLY A 13 -13.46 4.61 -10.84
CA GLY A 13 -14.04 5.59 -11.75
C GLY A 13 -13.59 5.36 -13.19
N SER A 14 -13.89 6.32 -14.05
CA SER A 14 -13.54 6.27 -15.46
C SER A 14 -12.58 7.39 -15.83
N ALA A 15 -11.62 7.09 -16.68
CA ALA A 15 -10.71 8.05 -17.27
C ALA A 15 -10.70 7.88 -18.79
N VAL A 16 -10.48 8.98 -19.51
CA VAL A 16 -10.24 8.96 -20.96
C VAL A 16 -8.77 9.28 -21.19
N ILE A 17 -8.05 8.35 -21.80
CA ILE A 17 -6.68 8.53 -22.25
C ILE A 17 -6.75 9.05 -23.68
N GLU A 18 -6.24 10.26 -23.90
CA GLU A 18 -6.12 10.87 -25.23
C GLU A 18 -4.66 10.79 -25.69
N VAL A 19 -4.43 10.26 -26.89
CA VAL A 19 -3.11 10.23 -27.54
C VAL A 19 -3.18 11.04 -28.82
N ARG A 20 -2.18 11.91 -29.02
CA ARG A 20 -2.06 12.75 -30.19
C ARG A 20 -0.78 12.40 -30.95
N ASP A 21 -0.87 12.18 -32.26
CA ASP A 21 0.30 11.94 -33.10
C ASP A 21 0.97 13.25 -33.55
N SER A 22 2.11 13.13 -34.26
CA SER A 22 2.90 14.28 -34.71
C SER A 22 2.20 15.16 -35.76
N VAL A 23 1.09 14.69 -36.33
CA VAL A 23 0.27 15.43 -37.31
C VAL A 23 -1.10 15.82 -36.75
N ASN A 24 -1.25 15.80 -35.41
CA ASN A 24 -2.44 16.18 -34.65
C ASN A 24 -3.67 15.26 -34.78
N ASN A 25 -3.52 14.03 -35.29
CA ASN A 25 -4.61 13.05 -35.17
C ASN A 25 -4.76 12.62 -33.71
N VAL A 26 -5.99 12.32 -33.31
CA VAL A 26 -6.35 12.01 -31.93
C VAL A 26 -6.98 10.63 -31.84
N ALA A 27 -6.43 9.78 -30.98
CA ALA A 27 -7.06 8.55 -30.53
C ALA A 27 -7.49 8.69 -29.06
N ARG A 28 -8.65 8.14 -28.71
CA ARG A 28 -9.17 8.16 -27.33
C ARG A 28 -9.49 6.76 -26.85
N TYR A 29 -9.16 6.47 -25.60
CA TYR A 29 -9.44 5.21 -24.95
C TYR A 29 -10.08 5.47 -23.57
N THR A 30 -11.29 4.96 -23.37
CA THR A 30 -11.96 5.04 -22.07
C THR A 30 -11.61 3.80 -21.25
N ILE A 31 -11.07 4.01 -20.05
CA ILE A 31 -10.81 2.96 -19.07
C ILE A 31 -11.68 3.20 -17.84
N SER A 32 -12.26 2.12 -17.32
CA SER A 32 -13.05 2.15 -16.09
C SER A 32 -12.43 1.19 -15.08
N PHE A 33 -12.19 1.69 -13.87
CA PHE A 33 -11.67 0.92 -12.75
C PHE A 33 -12.74 0.78 -11.67
N SER A 34 -12.86 -0.42 -11.11
CA SER A 34 -13.74 -0.73 -9.99
C SER A 34 -13.04 -1.73 -9.06
N GLY A 35 -13.40 -1.72 -7.77
CA GLY A 35 -12.82 -2.63 -6.78
C GLY A 35 -11.39 -2.27 -6.34
N ILE A 36 -10.89 -1.09 -6.69
CA ILE A 36 -9.63 -0.57 -6.16
C ILE A 36 -9.86 -0.14 -4.72
N GLN A 37 -9.16 -0.80 -3.80
CA GLN A 37 -9.02 -0.36 -2.42
C GLN A 37 -7.86 0.64 -2.34
N GLN A 38 -8.12 1.86 -1.90
CA GLN A 38 -7.04 2.80 -1.65
C GLN A 38 -6.32 2.46 -0.34
N VAL A 39 -5.00 2.63 -0.37
CA VAL A 39 -4.12 2.39 0.78
C VAL A 39 -3.34 3.67 1.05
N ALA A 40 -3.41 4.13 2.29
CA ALA A 40 -2.72 5.32 2.76
C ALA A 40 -1.66 4.96 3.79
N LEU A 41 -0.59 5.76 3.83
CA LEU A 41 0.43 5.68 4.87
C LEU A 41 -0.05 6.41 6.13
N GLY A 42 -0.27 5.65 7.21
CA GLY A 42 -0.66 6.20 8.50
C GLY A 42 0.46 6.95 9.23
N ALA A 43 0.08 7.61 10.32
CA ALA A 43 1.02 8.18 11.28
C ALA A 43 1.83 7.07 11.99
N PRO A 44 3.03 7.38 12.50
CA PRO A 44 3.77 6.47 13.38
C PRO A 44 2.97 6.16 14.64
N VAL A 45 2.88 4.88 15.00
CA VAL A 45 2.14 4.37 16.15
C VAL A 45 2.92 3.23 16.83
N SER A 46 2.72 3.07 18.13
CA SER A 46 3.25 1.91 18.85
C SER A 46 2.23 0.78 18.88
N TRP A 47 2.72 -0.46 18.95
CA TRP A 47 1.87 -1.57 19.38
C TRP A 47 1.60 -1.40 20.88
N GLY A 48 0.42 -0.86 21.20
CA GLY A 48 -0.05 -0.67 22.57
C GLY A 48 -0.32 -1.97 23.29
N GLN A 49 -0.42 -1.91 24.63
CA GLN A 49 -0.62 -3.08 25.49
C GLN A 49 -2.03 -3.65 25.37
N SER A 50 -3.02 -2.78 25.12
CA SER A 50 -4.44 -3.15 25.02
C SER A 50 -5.03 -2.73 23.66
N GLU A 51 -6.19 -3.29 23.29
CA GLU A 51 -6.90 -2.88 22.07
C GLU A 51 -7.33 -1.40 22.08
N SER A 52 -7.69 -0.87 23.25
CA SER A 52 -8.03 0.55 23.40
C SER A 52 -6.88 1.49 23.07
N ASP A 53 -5.63 1.03 23.23
CA ASP A 53 -4.43 1.79 22.85
C ASP A 53 -4.11 1.70 21.34
N ARG A 54 -4.89 0.90 20.60
CA ARG A 54 -4.63 0.55 19.21
C ARG A 54 -5.84 0.85 18.29
N PRO A 55 -6.46 2.05 18.36
CA PRO A 55 -7.64 2.37 17.53
C PRO A 55 -7.33 2.32 16.03
N TRP A 56 -6.06 2.49 15.64
CA TRP A 56 -5.58 2.41 14.27
C TRP A 56 -5.66 0.99 13.68
N VAL A 57 -5.64 -0.07 14.50
CA VAL A 57 -5.61 -1.47 14.04
C VAL A 57 -6.84 -1.83 13.20
N ALA A 58 -8.01 -1.28 13.52
CA ALA A 58 -9.23 -1.53 12.75
C ALA A 58 -9.14 -1.01 11.30
N ALA A 59 -8.44 0.10 11.08
CA ALA A 59 -8.23 0.67 9.75
C ALA A 59 -7.02 0.04 9.03
N SER A 60 -6.13 -0.62 9.75
CA SER A 60 -4.90 -1.21 9.20
C SER A 60 -5.13 -2.46 8.37
N LEU A 61 -4.31 -2.60 7.33
CA LEU A 61 -4.23 -3.84 6.55
C LEU A 61 -3.75 -4.99 7.45
N SER A 62 -4.40 -6.13 7.29
CA SER A 62 -3.97 -7.42 7.84
C SER A 62 -2.69 -7.89 7.15
N LEU A 63 -2.03 -8.89 7.73
CA LEU A 63 -0.87 -9.51 7.11
C LEU A 63 -1.18 -10.06 5.72
N GLN A 64 -2.37 -10.65 5.53
CA GLN A 64 -2.80 -11.16 4.22
C GLN A 64 -2.98 -10.04 3.19
N GLU A 65 -3.57 -8.91 3.57
CA GLU A 65 -3.72 -7.76 2.67
C GLU A 65 -2.39 -7.12 2.31
N MET A 66 -1.42 -7.09 3.25
CA MET A 66 -0.05 -6.64 2.96
C MET A 66 0.65 -7.56 1.95
N GLN A 67 0.46 -8.88 2.07
CA GLN A 67 0.99 -9.84 1.09
C GLN A 67 0.36 -9.67 -0.28
N LEU A 68 -0.95 -9.40 -0.35
CA LEU A 68 -1.62 -9.09 -1.61
C LEU A 68 -1.05 -7.81 -2.23
N LEU A 69 -0.84 -6.76 -1.42
CA LEU A 69 -0.21 -5.52 -1.87
C LEU A 69 1.19 -5.77 -2.46
N TYR A 70 2.01 -6.59 -1.79
CA TYR A 70 3.32 -7.01 -2.31
C TYR A 70 3.20 -7.71 -3.66
N ILE A 71 2.35 -8.74 -3.77
CA ILE A 71 2.16 -9.52 -5.00
C ILE A 71 1.68 -8.64 -6.16
N SER A 72 0.84 -7.64 -5.89
CA SER A 72 0.35 -6.72 -6.91
C SER A 72 1.44 -5.80 -7.48
N TYR A 73 2.40 -5.35 -6.67
CA TYR A 73 3.41 -4.38 -7.11
C TYR A 73 4.76 -5.00 -7.51
N ARG A 74 5.15 -6.16 -6.95
CA ARG A 74 6.45 -6.79 -7.23
C ARG A 74 6.78 -7.05 -8.71
N PRO A 75 5.82 -7.31 -9.63
CA PRO A 75 6.16 -7.51 -11.04
C PRO A 75 6.58 -6.23 -11.77
N TYR A 76 6.30 -5.07 -11.18
CA TYR A 76 6.49 -3.75 -11.82
C TYR A 76 7.67 -2.97 -11.23
N THR A 77 8.18 -3.36 -10.05
CA THR A 77 9.27 -2.67 -9.38
C THR A 77 9.93 -3.55 -8.32
N ASP A 78 11.25 -3.41 -8.19
CA ASP A 78 12.03 -4.03 -7.12
C ASP A 78 12.01 -3.19 -5.83
N ASN A 79 11.51 -1.95 -5.88
CA ASN A 79 11.40 -1.06 -4.72
C ASN A 79 9.99 -0.46 -4.63
N ILE A 80 9.08 -1.26 -4.09
CA ILE A 80 7.65 -0.94 -4.00
C ILE A 80 7.42 0.31 -3.14
N THR A 81 8.12 0.45 -2.02
CA THR A 81 7.96 1.62 -1.16
C THR A 81 8.36 2.92 -1.87
N ALA A 82 9.50 2.94 -2.58
CA ALA A 82 9.89 4.09 -3.38
C ALA A 82 8.90 4.36 -4.53
N PHE A 83 8.41 3.33 -5.21
CA PHE A 83 7.39 3.43 -6.25
C PHE A 83 6.07 4.04 -5.75
N LEU A 84 5.71 3.78 -4.48
CA LEU A 84 4.53 4.31 -3.82
C LEU A 84 4.78 5.65 -3.10
N GLY A 85 6.02 6.15 -3.08
CA GLY A 85 6.40 7.38 -2.38
C GLY A 85 6.47 7.23 -0.85
N TRP A 86 6.70 6.03 -0.35
CA TRP A 86 6.83 5.70 1.07
C TRP A 86 8.28 5.38 1.45
N SER A 87 8.61 5.50 2.73
CA SER A 87 9.94 5.15 3.25
C SER A 87 10.17 3.64 3.21
N ASP A 88 11.39 3.17 2.91
CA ASP A 88 11.73 1.76 3.11
C ASP A 88 11.79 1.45 4.63
N SER A 89 10.76 0.75 5.12
CA SER A 89 10.56 0.46 6.54
C SER A 89 9.70 -0.80 6.70
N LYS A 90 9.61 -1.26 7.95
CA LYS A 90 8.55 -2.18 8.39
C LYS A 90 7.29 -1.39 8.70
N TYR A 91 6.14 -2.01 8.46
CA TYR A 91 4.81 -1.45 8.70
C TYR A 91 3.99 -2.36 9.60
N TRP A 92 3.29 -1.79 10.57
CA TRP A 92 2.35 -2.56 11.39
C TRP A 92 1.22 -3.14 10.55
N THR A 93 0.91 -4.42 10.79
CA THR A 93 -0.31 -5.06 10.32
C THR A 93 -1.37 -5.06 11.43
N SER A 94 -2.62 -5.29 11.08
CA SER A 94 -3.68 -5.54 12.07
C SER A 94 -3.68 -6.95 12.65
N THR A 95 -2.83 -7.85 12.15
CA THR A 95 -2.76 -9.24 12.59
C THR A 95 -1.90 -9.36 13.86
N ASN A 96 -2.58 -9.66 14.98
CA ASN A 96 -1.93 -9.88 16.27
C ASN A 96 -1.32 -11.29 16.39
N ILE A 97 -0.32 -11.45 17.25
CA ILE A 97 0.15 -12.77 17.70
C ILE A 97 -0.58 -13.06 19.02
N PRO A 98 -1.46 -14.08 19.09
CA PRO A 98 -2.13 -14.44 20.33
C PRO A 98 -1.10 -14.73 21.44
N ASP A 99 -1.43 -14.34 22.67
CA ASP A 99 -0.65 -14.58 23.90
C ASP A 99 0.67 -13.80 24.06
N LEU A 100 0.99 -12.88 23.15
CA LEU A 100 2.14 -11.99 23.27
C LEU A 100 1.73 -10.52 23.13
N PRO A 101 2.42 -9.58 23.82
CA PRO A 101 2.29 -8.14 23.55
C PRO A 101 3.02 -7.76 22.25
N THR A 102 2.98 -8.62 21.23
CA THR A 102 3.71 -8.49 19.97
C THR A 102 2.76 -8.70 18.79
N ALA A 103 3.08 -8.14 17.63
CA ALA A 103 2.30 -8.34 16.43
C ALA A 103 3.17 -8.50 15.19
N TYR A 104 2.52 -8.90 14.11
CA TYR A 104 3.17 -8.92 12.82
C TYR A 104 3.33 -7.50 12.28
N ALA A 105 4.57 -7.16 11.96
CA ALA A 105 4.92 -6.11 11.03
C ALA A 105 5.29 -6.73 9.67
N PHE A 106 5.27 -5.94 8.60
CA PHE A 106 5.56 -6.40 7.25
C PHE A 106 6.54 -5.45 6.57
N ARG A 107 7.54 -5.99 5.85
CA ARG A 107 8.41 -5.18 4.99
C ARG A 107 8.01 -5.37 3.54
N LEU A 108 7.48 -4.30 2.96
CA LEU A 108 6.83 -4.37 1.66
C LEU A 108 7.80 -4.68 0.52
N ASN A 109 9.05 -4.18 0.57
CA ASN A 109 10.05 -4.46 -0.47
C ASN A 109 10.51 -5.92 -0.48
N ASP A 110 10.49 -6.60 0.68
CA ASP A 110 10.99 -7.97 0.83
C ASP A 110 9.86 -9.01 0.74
N GLY A 111 8.60 -8.57 0.94
CA GLY A 111 7.45 -9.47 1.00
C GLY A 111 7.39 -10.30 2.29
N GLU A 112 8.10 -9.88 3.33
CA GLU A 112 8.32 -10.66 4.56
C GLU A 112 7.59 -10.09 5.78
N ALA A 113 7.11 -11.01 6.63
CA ALA A 113 6.52 -10.72 7.93
C ALA A 113 7.55 -10.84 9.05
N TYR A 114 7.43 -10.00 10.07
CA TYR A 114 8.30 -9.98 11.24
C TYR A 114 7.46 -9.86 12.49
N SER A 115 7.83 -10.56 13.56
CA SER A 115 7.31 -10.24 14.89
C SER A 115 8.01 -8.99 15.43
N ALA A 116 7.25 -8.05 15.95
CA ALA A 116 7.78 -6.85 16.60
C ALA A 116 7.13 -6.66 17.98
N GLN A 117 7.96 -6.23 18.94
CA GLN A 117 7.55 -6.10 20.33
C GLN A 117 6.74 -4.82 20.57
N GLY A 118 5.85 -4.89 21.57
CA GLY A 118 5.17 -3.72 22.14
C GLY A 118 6.13 -2.58 22.43
N GLY A 119 5.70 -1.35 22.16
CA GLY A 119 6.54 -0.14 22.26
C GLY A 119 7.38 0.20 21.03
N THR A 120 7.52 -0.72 20.06
CA THR A 120 8.14 -0.39 18.76
C THR A 120 7.26 0.61 18.01
N VAL A 121 7.83 1.73 17.55
CA VAL A 121 7.10 2.75 16.78
C VAL A 121 7.29 2.48 15.30
N LEU A 122 6.22 2.09 14.61
CA LEU A 122 6.18 1.92 13.16
C LEU A 122 4.96 2.64 12.60
N ARG A 123 4.97 2.95 11.31
CA ARG A 123 3.75 3.38 10.61
C ARG A 123 2.89 2.15 10.30
N SER A 124 1.61 2.37 10.05
CA SER A 124 0.73 1.33 9.49
C SER A 124 0.20 1.75 8.12
N LEU A 125 -0.11 0.78 7.27
CA LEU A 125 -0.83 1.01 6.03
C LEU A 125 -2.32 0.87 6.30
N LEU A 126 -3.08 1.91 5.99
CA LEU A 126 -4.49 2.04 6.33
C LEU A 126 -5.34 1.90 5.07
N ARG A 127 -6.52 1.31 5.22
CA ARG A 127 -7.59 1.40 4.23
C ARG A 127 -8.06 2.86 4.16
N ALA A 128 -8.04 3.44 2.97
CA ALA A 128 -8.52 4.80 2.68
C ALA A 128 -9.86 4.77 1.96
#